data_AF-A0A0Z8M6J7-F1
#
_entry.id   AF-A0A0Z8M6J7-F1
#
_cell.length_a   1.000
_cell.length_b   1.000
_cell.length_c   1.000
_cell.angle_alpha   90.00
_cell.angle_beta   90.00
_cell.angle_gamma   90.00
#
_symmetry.space_group_name_H-M   'P 1'
#
loop_
_entity.id
_entity.type
_entity.pdbx_description
1 polymer ?
#
loop_
_entity_poly.entity_id
_entity_poly.type
_entity_poly.pdbx_seq_one_letter_code
_entity_poly.pdbx_strand_id
1 'polypeptide(L)'
;MKRMTKISWNDIYKEWETYANHFGLTTPINAEKLRNQKSKDFGKGSLITLDLLADYDTDSEKTAAIWVASFCRDLIQDYAYLLNGRAYLTVDQIYFQALKQFQSEAVIWSRPLTRLQPKLFVSYRLLENLDLSHYSCVVELAMLQASMVRTQILEK
;
A
#
# COMPACT_ATOMS: atom_id res chain seq x y z
N MET A 1 -10.46 -13.14 -25.92
CA MET A 1 -9.96 -12.52 -24.67
C MET A 1 -8.44 -12.58 -24.68
N LYS A 2 -7.72 -11.44 -24.63
CA LYS A 2 -6.26 -11.44 -24.41
C LYS A 2 -5.99 -12.04 -23.03
N ARG A 3 -5.09 -13.03 -22.92
CA ARG A 3 -4.62 -13.55 -21.62
C ARG A 3 -4.08 -12.37 -20.81
N MET A 4 -4.64 -12.11 -19.64
CA MET A 4 -3.99 -11.22 -18.67
C MET A 4 -2.65 -11.86 -18.30
N THR A 5 -1.58 -11.09 -18.46
CA THR A 5 -0.24 -11.49 -18.05
C THR A 5 -0.25 -11.66 -16.52
N LYS A 6 0.22 -12.81 -16.03
CA LYS A 6 0.25 -13.08 -14.59
C LYS A 6 1.37 -12.25 -13.95
N ILE A 7 1.02 -11.14 -13.31
CA ILE A 7 1.91 -10.33 -12.46
C ILE A 7 2.33 -11.18 -11.24
N SER A 8 3.64 -11.29 -11.02
CA SER A 8 4.24 -11.93 -9.84
C SER A 8 4.63 -10.90 -8.77
N TRP A 9 4.83 -11.35 -7.53
CA TRP A 9 5.39 -10.49 -6.48
C TRP A 9 6.77 -9.93 -6.86
N ASN A 10 7.62 -10.73 -7.51
CA ASN A 10 8.95 -10.27 -7.94
C ASN A 10 8.87 -9.11 -8.94
N ASP A 11 7.87 -9.09 -9.83
CA ASP A 11 7.65 -7.97 -10.75
C ASP A 11 7.25 -6.69 -9.99
N ILE A 12 6.33 -6.84 -9.03
CA ILE A 12 5.84 -5.75 -8.18
C ILE A 12 6.96 -5.18 -7.33
N TYR A 13 7.73 -6.04 -6.67
CA TYR A 13 8.81 -5.62 -5.77
C TYR A 13 9.96 -4.99 -6.54
N LYS A 14 10.28 -5.46 -7.74
CA LYS A 14 11.30 -4.81 -8.59
C LYS A 14 10.90 -3.38 -8.98
N GLU A 15 9.62 -3.17 -9.32
CA GLU A 15 9.11 -1.82 -9.60
C GLU A 15 9.22 -0.93 -8.35
N TRP A 16 8.85 -1.46 -7.18
CA TRP A 16 9.01 -0.77 -5.91
C TRP A 16 10.48 -0.44 -5.61
N GLU A 17 11.37 -1.42 -5.67
CA GLU A 17 12.79 -1.24 -5.34
C GLU A 17 13.46 -0.17 -6.22
N THR A 18 13.06 -0.07 -7.49
CA THR A 18 13.62 0.88 -8.46
C THR A 18 13.56 2.33 -7.96
N TYR A 19 12.48 2.72 -7.27
CA TYR A 19 12.29 4.09 -6.79
C TYR A 19 12.25 4.22 -5.26
N ALA A 20 12.31 3.12 -4.52
CA ALA A 20 12.14 3.14 -3.07
C ALA A 20 13.15 4.06 -2.38
N ASN A 21 14.41 4.05 -2.84
CA ASN A 21 15.45 4.91 -2.28
C ASN A 21 15.17 6.40 -2.56
N HIS A 22 14.67 6.74 -3.75
CA HIS A 22 14.34 8.12 -4.11
C HIS A 22 13.24 8.68 -3.20
N PHE A 23 12.27 7.85 -2.82
CA PHE A 23 11.17 8.22 -1.93
C PHE A 23 11.48 8.05 -0.43
N GLY A 24 12.73 7.69 -0.08
CA GLY A 24 13.16 7.44 1.30
C GLY A 24 12.52 6.21 1.95
N LEU A 25 11.99 5.27 1.17
CA LEU A 25 11.25 4.09 1.66
C LEU A 25 12.16 2.90 2.02
N THR A 26 13.47 3.02 1.79
CA THR A 26 14.48 1.99 2.11
C THR A 26 14.99 2.06 3.54
N THR A 27 14.84 3.22 4.19
CA THR A 27 15.33 3.43 5.56
C THR A 27 14.24 3.14 6.59
N PRO A 28 14.53 2.30 7.60
CA PRO A 28 13.63 2.07 8.74
C PRO A 28 13.19 3.40 9.38
N ILE A 29 11.95 3.46 9.85
CA ILE A 29 11.41 4.68 10.48
C ILE A 29 11.72 4.69 11.99
N ASN A 30 11.96 3.53 12.60
CA ASN A 30 11.91 3.21 14.03
C ASN A 30 10.53 2.71 14.48
N ALA A 31 10.49 1.44 14.87
CA ALA A 31 9.30 0.76 15.39
C ALA A 31 8.62 1.47 16.56
N GLU A 32 9.35 2.06 17.51
CA GLU A 32 8.76 2.82 18.62
C GLU A 32 8.07 4.08 18.12
N LYS A 33 8.67 4.78 17.13
CA LYS A 33 8.06 5.96 16.52
C LYS A 33 6.75 5.60 15.82
N LEU A 34 6.74 4.50 15.06
CA LEU A 34 5.53 3.98 14.41
C LEU A 34 4.40 3.65 15.39
N ARG A 35 4.70 2.95 16.50
CA ARG A 35 3.71 2.57 17.52
C ARG A 35 3.20 3.75 18.35
N ASN A 36 4.03 4.76 18.55
CA ASN A 36 3.66 5.97 19.30
C ASN A 36 2.85 6.97 18.46
N GLN A 37 2.66 6.72 17.17
CA GLN A 37 1.87 7.56 16.27
C GLN A 37 0.37 7.49 16.62
N LYS A 38 -0.08 8.27 17.60
CA LYS A 38 -1.49 8.37 18.03
C LYS A 38 -2.17 9.64 17.51
N SER A 39 -1.92 9.99 16.25
CA SER A 39 -2.57 11.16 15.64
C SER A 39 -4.07 10.89 15.46
N LYS A 40 -4.91 11.89 15.77
CA LYS A 40 -6.36 11.86 15.52
C LYS A 40 -6.73 11.60 14.06
N ASP A 41 -5.78 11.78 13.14
CA ASP A 41 -5.95 11.61 11.70
C ASP A 41 -5.86 10.13 11.28
N PHE A 42 -5.41 9.23 12.17
CA PHE A 42 -5.23 7.80 11.90
C PHE A 42 -6.42 7.02 12.46
N GLY A 43 -7.15 6.36 11.56
CA GLY A 43 -8.22 5.43 11.94
C GLY A 43 -7.66 4.13 12.52
N LYS A 44 -8.54 3.31 13.11
CA LYS A 44 -8.15 2.00 13.69
C LYS A 44 -7.41 1.10 12.69
N GLY A 45 -7.84 1.04 11.44
CA GLY A 45 -7.16 0.27 10.39
C GLY A 45 -5.77 0.80 10.04
N SER A 46 -5.59 2.12 10.06
CA SER A 46 -4.28 2.75 9.86
C SER A 46 -3.32 2.42 10.99
N LEU A 47 -3.77 2.46 12.25
CA LEU A 47 -2.95 2.07 13.40
C LEU A 47 -2.49 0.61 13.32
N ILE A 48 -3.39 -0.30 12.93
CA ILE A 48 -3.04 -1.71 12.71
C ILE A 48 -1.96 -1.87 11.63
N THR A 49 -2.04 -1.07 10.56
CA THR A 49 -1.03 -1.08 9.49
C THR A 49 0.31 -0.54 10.00
N LEU A 50 0.31 0.50 10.85
CA LEU A 50 1.53 1.00 11.48
C LEU A 50 2.16 -0.02 12.44
N ASP A 51 1.35 -0.76 13.20
CA ASP A 51 1.84 -1.83 14.07
C ASP A 51 2.53 -2.93 13.26
N LEU A 52 1.93 -3.37 12.14
CA LEU A 52 2.54 -4.30 11.19
C LEU A 52 3.86 -3.76 10.62
N LEU A 53 3.89 -2.49 10.21
CA LEU A 53 5.10 -1.86 9.71
C LEU A 53 6.19 -1.81 10.80
N ALA A 54 5.82 -1.60 12.05
CA ALA A 54 6.75 -1.61 13.18
C ALA A 54 7.31 -3.02 13.45
N ASP A 55 6.50 -4.08 13.26
CA ASP A 55 6.94 -5.47 13.40
C ASP A 55 7.98 -5.86 12.33
N TYR A 56 7.96 -5.20 11.17
CA TYR A 56 8.81 -5.48 10.02
C TYR A 56 9.72 -4.31 9.59
N ASP A 57 10.00 -3.36 10.48
CA ASP A 57 10.71 -2.10 10.16
C ASP A 57 12.10 -2.33 9.52
N THR A 58 12.72 -3.49 9.75
CA THR A 58 14.02 -3.89 9.16
C THR A 58 13.89 -4.82 7.94
N ASP A 59 12.69 -5.29 7.61
CA ASP A 59 12.40 -6.13 6.44
C ASP A 59 11.78 -5.26 5.35
N SER A 60 12.64 -4.76 4.45
CA SER A 60 12.25 -3.87 3.36
C SER A 60 11.21 -4.46 2.41
N GLU A 61 11.27 -5.77 2.16
CA GLU A 61 10.38 -6.46 1.23
C GLU A 61 8.99 -6.64 1.84
N LYS A 62 8.90 -7.05 3.10
CA LYS A 62 7.62 -7.10 3.81
C LYS A 62 7.03 -5.72 4.04
N THR A 63 7.85 -4.73 4.34
CA THR A 63 7.41 -3.34 4.47
C THR A 63 6.79 -2.84 3.16
N ALA A 64 7.44 -3.09 2.02
CA ALA A 64 6.89 -2.79 0.70
C ALA A 64 5.55 -3.52 0.47
N ALA A 65 5.48 -4.81 0.80
CA ALA A 65 4.26 -5.60 0.65
C ALA A 65 3.10 -5.02 1.48
N ILE A 66 3.36 -4.60 2.71
CA ILE A 66 2.36 -3.99 3.59
C ILE A 66 1.83 -2.68 2.98
N TRP A 67 2.70 -1.79 2.50
CA TRP A 67 2.30 -0.55 1.84
C TRP A 67 1.46 -0.81 0.59
N VAL A 68 1.93 -1.70 -0.30
CA VAL A 68 1.24 -2.03 -1.55
C VAL A 68 -0.13 -2.66 -1.28
N ALA A 69 -0.19 -3.65 -0.39
CA ALA A 69 -1.43 -4.36 -0.11
C ALA A 69 -2.46 -3.46 0.58
N SER A 70 -2.05 -2.64 1.54
CA SER A 70 -2.97 -1.72 2.24
C SER A 70 -3.50 -0.63 1.30
N PHE A 71 -2.67 -0.10 0.40
CA PHE A 71 -3.10 0.84 -0.65
C PHE A 71 -4.11 0.19 -1.61
N CYS A 72 -3.81 -1.00 -2.15
CA CYS A 72 -4.71 -1.69 -3.07
C CYS A 72 -6.04 -2.04 -2.41
N ARG A 73 -6.01 -2.49 -1.15
CA ARG A 73 -7.21 -2.77 -0.36
C ARG A 73 -8.09 -1.53 -0.23
N ASP A 74 -7.50 -0.38 0.10
CA ASP A 74 -8.27 0.86 0.24
C ASP A 74 -8.80 1.38 -1.11
N LEU A 75 -8.06 1.18 -2.21
CA LEU A 75 -8.58 1.45 -3.56
C LEU A 75 -9.80 0.57 -3.89
N ILE A 76 -9.71 -0.73 -3.62
CA ILE A 76 -10.81 -1.68 -3.86
C ILE A 76 -12.01 -1.34 -2.98
N GLN A 77 -11.79 -0.99 -1.72
CA GLN A 77 -12.88 -0.75 -0.77
C GLN A 77 -13.59 0.59 -1.03
N ASP A 78 -12.82 1.67 -1.20
CA ASP A 78 -13.37 3.03 -1.16
C ASP A 78 -13.45 3.67 -2.55
N TYR A 79 -12.75 3.13 -3.56
CA TYR A 79 -12.62 3.72 -4.90
C TYR A 79 -12.91 2.72 -6.04
N ALA A 80 -13.56 1.59 -5.74
CA ALA A 80 -13.89 0.56 -6.74
C ALA A 80 -14.65 1.13 -7.95
N TYR A 81 -15.51 2.13 -7.72
CA TYR A 81 -16.32 2.79 -8.76
C TYR A 81 -15.47 3.56 -9.79
N LEU A 82 -14.21 3.86 -9.48
CA LEU A 82 -13.24 4.48 -10.40
C LEU A 82 -12.45 3.45 -11.22
N LEU A 83 -12.52 2.17 -10.84
CA LEU A 83 -11.78 1.09 -11.49
C LEU A 83 -12.64 0.47 -12.59
N ASN A 84 -12.18 0.56 -13.83
CA ASN A 84 -12.74 -0.29 -14.88
C ASN A 84 -12.42 -1.77 -14.60
N GLY A 85 -13.11 -2.71 -15.27
CA GLY A 85 -12.95 -4.13 -14.99
C GLY A 85 -11.52 -4.67 -15.09
N ARG A 86 -10.68 -4.11 -15.98
CA ARG A 86 -9.27 -4.52 -16.10
C ARG A 86 -8.42 -3.93 -14.97
N ALA A 87 -8.64 -2.67 -14.64
CA ALA A 87 -7.99 -2.01 -13.51
C ALA A 87 -8.32 -2.72 -12.20
N TYR A 88 -9.59 -3.07 -11.96
CA TYR A 88 -10.00 -3.81 -10.78
C TYR A 88 -9.24 -5.14 -10.65
N LEU A 89 -9.21 -5.95 -11.71
CA LEU A 89 -8.48 -7.23 -11.71
C LEU A 89 -6.98 -7.05 -11.50
N THR A 90 -6.41 -5.95 -12.00
CA THR A 90 -4.98 -5.63 -11.82
C THR A 90 -4.68 -5.28 -10.36
N VAL A 91 -5.46 -4.37 -9.76
CA VAL A 91 -5.34 -3.97 -8.35
C VAL A 91 -5.57 -5.17 -7.42
N ASP A 92 -6.57 -6.00 -7.71
CA ASP A 92 -6.87 -7.21 -6.94
C ASP A 92 -5.72 -8.24 -7.01
N GLN A 93 -5.15 -8.45 -8.20
CA GLN A 93 -4.00 -9.32 -8.37
C GLN A 93 -2.78 -8.81 -7.59
N ILE A 94 -2.49 -7.50 -7.63
CA ILE A 94 -1.39 -6.89 -6.88
C ILE A 94 -1.62 -7.04 -5.38
N TYR A 95 -2.83 -6.76 -4.91
CA TYR A 95 -3.23 -6.93 -3.52
C TYR A 95 -2.92 -8.34 -3.02
N PHE A 96 -3.38 -9.38 -3.72
CA PHE A 96 -3.15 -10.76 -3.29
C PHE A 96 -1.69 -11.23 -3.42
N GLN A 97 -0.90 -10.68 -4.35
CA GLN A 97 0.54 -10.99 -4.42
C GLN A 97 1.30 -10.38 -3.25
N ALA A 98 0.98 -9.13 -2.88
CA ALA A 98 1.57 -8.46 -1.75
C ALA A 98 1.12 -9.07 -0.41
N LEU A 99 -0.18 -9.35 -0.24
CA LEU A 99 -0.74 -9.95 0.97
C LEU A 99 -0.08 -11.29 1.34
N LYS A 100 0.31 -12.10 0.35
CA LYS A 100 1.00 -13.38 0.56
C LYS A 100 2.33 -13.26 1.30
N GLN A 101 2.98 -12.10 1.24
CA GLN A 101 4.29 -11.90 1.87
C GLN A 101 4.21 -11.78 3.40
N PHE A 102 3.02 -11.49 3.94
CA PHE A 102 2.75 -11.31 5.38
C PHE A 102 1.38 -11.86 5.79
N GLN A 103 0.90 -12.92 5.10
CA GLN A 103 -0.50 -13.36 5.16
C GLN A 103 -0.92 -13.83 6.56
N SER A 104 -0.04 -14.51 7.30
CA SER A 104 -0.30 -14.98 8.66
C SER A 104 -0.69 -13.83 9.60
N GLU A 105 -0.06 -12.69 9.41
CA GLU A 105 -0.23 -11.48 10.21
C GLU A 105 -1.35 -10.60 9.65
N ALA A 106 -1.61 -10.65 8.35
CA ALA A 106 -2.66 -9.88 7.68
C ALA A 106 -4.08 -10.20 8.14
N VAL A 107 -4.31 -11.31 8.86
CA VAL A 107 -5.61 -11.64 9.47
C VAL A 107 -6.14 -10.47 10.30
N ILE A 108 -5.28 -9.65 10.90
CA ILE A 108 -5.68 -8.49 11.68
C ILE A 108 -6.40 -7.41 10.84
N TRP A 109 -6.17 -7.35 9.53
CA TRP A 109 -6.88 -6.45 8.60
C TRP A 109 -8.34 -6.84 8.39
N SER A 110 -8.72 -8.09 8.70
CA SER A 110 -10.11 -8.53 8.65
C SER A 110 -10.96 -7.96 9.79
N ARG A 111 -10.34 -7.48 10.88
CA ARG A 111 -11.05 -7.05 12.10
C ARG A 111 -11.75 -5.69 11.93
N PRO A 112 -11.17 -4.69 11.25
CA PRO A 112 -11.87 -3.43 10.97
C PRO A 112 -12.04 -3.18 9.47
N LEU A 113 -13.28 -2.96 9.03
CA LEU A 113 -13.61 -2.46 7.68
C LEU A 113 -13.32 -0.95 7.50
N THR A 114 -12.32 -0.42 8.21
CA THR A 114 -11.88 0.97 8.10
C THR A 114 -10.64 1.03 7.21
N ARG A 115 -10.34 2.19 6.60
CA ARG A 115 -9.11 2.39 5.81
C ARG A 115 -7.86 1.92 6.53
N LEU A 116 -6.96 1.29 5.77
CA LEU A 116 -5.67 0.78 6.23
C LEU A 116 -4.56 1.82 6.03
N GLN A 117 -4.71 2.70 5.07
CA GLN A 117 -3.87 3.86 4.89
C GLN A 117 -4.50 5.08 5.59
N PRO A 118 -3.69 6.00 6.14
CA PRO A 118 -4.18 7.36 6.38
C PRO A 118 -4.77 7.92 5.09
N LYS A 119 -5.70 8.88 5.19
CA LYS A 119 -6.48 9.43 4.07
C LYS A 119 -5.69 9.46 2.76
N LEU A 120 -6.20 8.77 1.73
CA LEU A 120 -5.62 8.77 0.37
C LEU A 120 -5.40 10.21 -0.10
N PHE A 121 -4.14 10.54 -0.41
CA PHE A 121 -3.74 11.88 -0.86
C PHE A 121 -4.07 12.08 -2.33
N VAL A 122 -4.19 10.99 -3.08
CA VAL A 122 -4.54 11.02 -4.49
C VAL A 122 -6.03 11.35 -4.64
N SER A 123 -6.32 12.48 -5.29
CA SER A 123 -7.71 12.90 -5.55
C SER A 123 -8.40 11.94 -6.53
N TYR A 124 -9.73 11.80 -6.40
CA TYR A 124 -10.53 10.97 -7.31
C TYR A 124 -10.34 11.36 -8.79
N ARG A 125 -10.22 12.66 -9.10
CA ARG A 125 -9.99 13.15 -10.46
C ARG A 125 -8.65 12.69 -11.03
N LEU A 126 -7.62 12.57 -10.20
CA LEU A 126 -6.34 12.03 -10.67
C LEU A 126 -6.50 10.53 -10.98
N LEU A 127 -7.12 9.77 -10.08
CA LEU A 127 -7.35 8.33 -10.25
C LEU A 127 -8.18 8.03 -11.52
N GLU A 128 -9.20 8.83 -11.82
CA GLU A 128 -10.04 8.69 -13.03
C GLU A 128 -9.26 8.83 -14.34
N ASN A 129 -8.17 9.61 -14.33
CA ASN A 129 -7.39 9.90 -15.53
C ASN A 129 -6.14 9.01 -15.66
N LEU A 130 -5.88 8.13 -14.69
CA LEU A 130 -4.74 7.21 -14.71
C LEU A 130 -5.16 5.83 -15.22
N ASP A 131 -4.30 5.19 -16.02
CA ASP A 131 -4.53 3.81 -16.45
C ASP A 131 -4.03 2.80 -15.42
N LEU A 132 -4.89 2.53 -14.44
CA LEU A 132 -4.64 1.55 -13.38
C LEU A 132 -4.70 0.08 -13.86
N SER A 133 -4.84 -0.16 -15.18
CA SER A 133 -4.65 -1.48 -15.78
C SER A 133 -3.18 -1.88 -15.91
N HIS A 134 -2.27 -0.91 -15.80
CA HIS A 134 -0.83 -1.16 -15.77
C HIS A 134 -0.36 -1.26 -14.33
N TYR A 135 0.23 -2.40 -13.98
CA TYR A 135 0.62 -2.67 -12.58
C TYR A 135 1.65 -1.68 -12.04
N SER A 136 2.57 -1.20 -12.88
CA SER A 136 3.58 -0.22 -12.48
C SER A 136 2.95 1.07 -11.97
N CYS A 137 1.91 1.58 -12.65
CA CYS A 137 1.18 2.77 -12.21
C CYS A 137 0.57 2.57 -10.81
N VAL A 138 0.01 1.40 -10.52
CA VAL A 138 -0.55 1.09 -9.19
C VAL A 138 0.55 1.05 -8.13
N VAL A 139 1.70 0.45 -8.44
CA VAL A 139 2.85 0.36 -7.52
C VAL A 139 3.41 1.76 -7.23
N GLU A 140 3.65 2.58 -8.26
CA GLU A 140 4.13 3.95 -8.10
C GLU A 140 3.18 4.80 -7.24
N LEU A 141 1.87 4.70 -7.44
CA LEU A 141 0.90 5.40 -6.59
C LEU A 141 0.95 4.93 -5.13
N ALA A 142 1.12 3.62 -4.90
CA ALA A 142 1.30 3.08 -3.56
C ALA A 142 2.58 3.65 -2.90
N MET A 143 3.68 3.78 -3.66
CA MET A 143 4.92 4.38 -3.18
C MET A 143 4.77 5.85 -2.84
N LEU A 144 4.08 6.62 -3.70
CA LEU A 144 3.80 8.03 -3.43
C LEU A 144 2.98 8.20 -2.15
N GLN A 145 1.92 7.40 -1.98
CA GLN A 145 1.12 7.39 -0.75
C GLN A 145 1.99 7.03 0.47
N ALA A 146 2.80 5.97 0.38
CA ALA A 146 3.70 5.55 1.45
C ALA A 146 4.71 6.63 1.83
N SER A 147 5.32 7.30 0.84
CA SER A 147 6.29 8.37 1.05
C SER A 147 5.65 9.55 1.78
N MET A 148 4.45 9.97 1.38
CA MET A 148 3.72 11.04 2.04
C MET A 148 3.34 10.70 3.49
N VAL A 149 2.81 9.49 3.72
CA VAL A 149 2.48 9.02 5.08
C VAL A 149 3.73 8.97 5.94
N ARG A 150 4.84 8.45 5.40
CA ARG A 150 6.13 8.39 6.09
C ARG A 150 6.64 9.78 6.47
N THR A 151 6.58 10.75 5.56
CA THR A 151 6.97 12.14 5.85
C THR A 151 6.12 12.72 6.98
N GLN A 152 4.79 12.52 6.96
CA GLN A 152 3.91 12.96 8.05
C GLN A 152 4.21 12.30 9.39
N ILE A 153 4.71 11.06 9.37
CA ILE A 153 5.16 10.37 10.57
C ILE A 153 6.47 10.97 11.07
N LEU A 154 7.41 11.26 10.17
CA LEU A 154 8.74 11.76 10.52
C LEU A 154 8.75 13.21 11.00
N GLU A 155 7.90 14.07 10.45
CA GLU A 155 7.80 15.50 10.80
C GLU A 155 7.02 15.78 12.10
N LYS A 156 6.25 14.80 12.59
CA LYS A 156 5.57 14.83 13.89
C LYS A 156 6.44 14.18 14.98
#